data_AF-A0A2M7WI69-F1
#
_entry.id   AF-A0A2M7WI69-F1
#
_cell.length_a   1.000
_cell.length_b   1.000
_cell.length_c   1.000
_cell.angle_alpha   90.00
_cell.angle_beta   90.00
_cell.angle_gamma   90.00
#
_symmetry.space_group_name_H-M   'P 1'
#
loop_
_entity.id
_entity.type
_entity.pdbx_description
1 polymer ?
#
loop_
_entity_poly.entity_id
_entity_poly.type
_entity_poly.pdbx_seq_one_letter_code
_entity_poly.pdbx_strand_id
1 'polypeptide(L)'
;MRFLIFLPLIVALMAGSIFADDDRGQADSAISHIDASSYEGMQSDSCYICHDNSNGHPDIKTDQLCFQCHSPIEKKSRKVFRHVMVANDRYPSNGCEGCHLLHRALAKPQLSMDALELCYSCHQETKEYKSHPVSTFIDRYGMENIVRGTDGRVITCSSHCHDVHGTDYKYLCPLEPGRELCITCHKEFK
;
A
#
# COMPACT_ATOMS: atom_id res chain seq x y z
N MET A 1 -2.17 -67.32 26.57
CA MET A 1 -0.83 -66.94 27.06
C MET A 1 -0.21 -66.01 26.02
N ARG A 2 0.03 -64.73 26.35
CA ARG A 2 0.85 -63.72 25.64
C ARG A 2 0.32 -63.22 24.27
N PHE A 3 0.35 -61.95 23.87
CA PHE A 3 0.80 -60.68 24.45
C PHE A 3 0.01 -59.55 23.75
N LEU A 4 -0.35 -58.51 24.51
CA LEU A 4 -0.77 -57.20 24.02
C LEU A 4 0.41 -56.48 23.34
N ILE A 5 0.18 -55.84 22.19
CA ILE A 5 1.05 -54.78 21.68
C ILE A 5 0.18 -53.57 21.32
N PHE A 6 0.34 -52.51 22.11
CA PHE A 6 -0.06 -51.14 21.81
C PHE A 6 0.91 -50.56 20.78
N LEU A 7 0.39 -49.84 19.78
CA LEU A 7 1.13 -48.75 19.14
C LEU A 7 0.13 -47.63 18.76
N PRO A 8 0.32 -46.38 19.24
CA PRO A 8 -0.55 -45.28 18.88
C PRO A 8 -0.08 -44.69 17.54
N LEU A 9 -0.97 -44.67 16.54
CA LEU A 9 -0.72 -43.92 15.31
C LEU A 9 -1.06 -42.45 15.59
N ILE A 10 -0.02 -41.65 15.85
CA ILE A 10 -0.11 -40.19 15.95
C ILE A 10 -0.37 -39.66 14.53
N VAL A 11 -1.59 -39.17 14.29
CA VAL A 11 -1.92 -38.39 13.11
C VAL A 11 -1.40 -36.96 13.35
N ALA A 12 -0.22 -36.67 12.82
CA ALA A 12 0.25 -35.31 12.66
C ALA A 12 -0.49 -34.67 11.47
N LEU A 13 -1.58 -33.96 11.75
CA LEU A 13 -2.22 -33.07 10.79
C LEU A 13 -1.35 -31.82 10.64
N MET A 14 -0.52 -31.83 9.60
CA MET A 14 0.08 -30.64 9.01
C MET A 14 -1.04 -29.75 8.47
N ALA A 15 -1.45 -28.74 9.25
CA ALA A 15 -2.25 -27.65 8.73
C ALA A 15 -1.34 -26.75 7.90
N GLY A 16 -1.45 -26.90 6.58
CA GLY A 16 -0.85 -26.00 5.61
C GLY A 16 -1.51 -24.62 5.63
N SER A 17 -0.64 -23.62 5.44
CA SER A 17 -0.82 -22.52 4.50
C SER A 17 -2.12 -21.70 4.57
N ILE A 18 -2.07 -20.58 5.29
CA ILE A 18 -3.04 -19.49 5.14
C ILE A 18 -2.25 -18.19 4.87
N PHE A 19 -2.19 -17.85 3.58
CA PHE A 19 -1.93 -16.55 2.96
C PHE A 19 -0.69 -15.75 3.41
N ALA A 20 0.45 -16.04 2.78
CA ALA A 20 1.46 -15.01 2.53
C ALA A 20 1.04 -14.25 1.26
N ASP A 21 0.50 -13.04 1.41
CA ASP A 21 0.40 -12.10 0.30
C ASP A 21 1.83 -11.68 -0.07
N ASP A 22 2.38 -12.39 -1.06
CA ASP A 22 3.61 -12.04 -1.74
C ASP A 22 3.35 -10.89 -2.72
N ASP A 23 3.15 -9.69 -2.17
CA ASP A 23 3.25 -8.45 -2.96
C ASP A 23 4.71 -7.94 -2.90
N ARG A 24 5.68 -8.83 -3.18
CA ARG A 24 7.03 -8.42 -3.57
C ARG A 24 6.93 -7.74 -4.94
N GLY A 25 6.46 -6.50 -4.92
CA GLY A 25 6.96 -5.50 -5.85
C GLY A 25 8.48 -5.63 -5.83
N GLN A 26 9.06 -5.93 -6.98
CA GLN A 26 10.50 -6.09 -7.15
C GLN A 26 11.20 -4.88 -6.52
N ALA A 27 11.75 -5.10 -5.34
CA ALA A 27 12.57 -4.13 -4.64
C ALA A 27 13.93 -4.14 -5.31
N ASP A 28 14.02 -3.44 -6.44
CA ASP A 28 15.26 -3.13 -7.11
C ASP A 28 16.00 -2.05 -6.32
N SER A 29 16.32 -2.30 -5.04
CA SER A 29 17.21 -1.43 -4.25
C SER A 29 17.61 -2.09 -2.94
N ALA A 30 18.92 -2.15 -2.68
CA ALA A 30 19.56 -2.70 -1.48
C ALA A 30 19.27 -1.95 -0.16
N ILE A 31 18.27 -1.07 -0.10
CA ILE A 31 17.90 -0.26 1.06
C ILE A 31 16.45 -0.58 1.42
N SER A 32 16.26 -1.39 2.45
CA SER A 32 14.93 -1.72 2.98
C SER A 32 14.55 -0.75 4.09
N HIS A 33 13.38 -0.13 3.97
CA HIS A 33 12.75 0.67 5.04
C HIS A 33 11.82 -0.20 5.92
N ILE A 34 11.77 -1.52 5.67
CA ILE A 34 10.69 -2.40 6.16
C ILE A 34 10.68 -2.59 7.68
N ASP A 35 11.74 -2.17 8.37
CA ASP A 35 11.87 -2.25 9.82
C ASP A 35 12.33 -0.92 10.46
N ALA A 36 12.51 0.15 9.68
CA ALA A 36 12.80 1.48 10.24
C ALA A 36 11.71 1.96 11.23
N SER A 37 10.52 1.35 11.14
CA SER A 37 9.39 1.58 12.02
C SER A 37 9.25 0.62 13.19
N SER A 38 10.09 -0.41 13.29
CA SER A 38 10.04 -1.40 14.37
C SER A 38 11.09 -1.12 15.44
N TYR A 39 10.82 -1.56 16.67
CA TYR A 39 11.77 -1.46 17.78
C TYR A 39 13.11 -2.18 17.47
N GLU A 40 13.08 -3.21 16.62
CA GLU A 40 14.26 -3.96 16.17
C GLU A 40 15.10 -3.15 15.17
N GLY A 41 14.49 -2.26 14.39
CA GLY A 41 15.17 -1.39 13.43
C GLY A 41 15.91 -0.19 14.02
N MET A 42 15.71 0.13 15.32
CA MET A 42 16.50 1.15 16.03
C MET A 42 18.01 0.85 16.04
N GLN A 43 18.40 -0.41 15.80
CA GLN A 43 19.80 -0.85 15.72
C GLN A 43 20.29 -1.04 14.27
N SER A 44 19.46 -0.73 13.27
CA SER A 44 19.84 -0.91 11.87
C SER A 44 20.73 0.24 11.38
N ASP A 45 21.71 -0.07 10.53
CA ASP A 45 22.58 0.91 9.87
C ASP A 45 21.80 1.90 8.97
N SER A 46 20.50 1.67 8.77
CA SER A 46 19.60 2.51 7.98
C SER A 46 19.32 3.88 8.62
N CYS A 47 19.52 4.02 9.94
CA CYS A 47 19.34 5.29 10.65
C CYS A 47 20.25 6.39 10.06
N TYR A 48 21.50 6.05 9.74
CA TYR A 48 22.50 6.99 9.22
C TYR A 48 22.26 7.43 7.77
N ILE A 49 21.29 6.81 7.09
CA ILE A 49 20.85 7.26 5.75
C ILE A 49 20.10 8.59 5.89
N CYS A 50 19.37 8.77 6.99
CA CYS A 50 18.50 9.92 7.21
C CYS A 50 18.90 10.78 8.41
N HIS A 51 19.69 10.26 9.35
CA HIS A 51 20.14 10.95 10.55
C HIS A 51 21.66 11.07 10.59
N ASP A 52 22.17 12.18 11.14
CA ASP A 52 23.59 12.26 11.51
C ASP A 52 23.86 11.65 12.89
N ASN A 53 25.14 11.44 13.24
CA ASN A 53 25.59 10.89 14.53
C ASN A 53 25.21 11.76 15.75
N SER A 54 24.58 12.93 15.55
CA SER A 54 24.09 13.82 16.61
C SER A 54 22.59 13.70 16.86
N ASN A 55 21.92 12.69 16.29
CA ASN A 55 20.45 12.58 16.27
C ASN A 55 19.78 13.80 15.58
N GLY A 56 20.54 14.57 14.79
CA GLY A 56 20.04 15.68 14.02
C GLY A 56 19.26 15.17 12.82
N HIS A 57 18.09 15.74 12.57
CA HIS A 57 17.52 15.69 11.22
C HIS A 57 18.41 16.56 10.32
N PRO A 58 18.78 16.10 9.12
CA PRO A 58 19.42 16.97 8.14
C PRO A 58 18.52 18.19 7.92
N ASP A 59 19.11 19.37 7.79
CA ASP A 59 18.41 20.64 7.50
C ASP A 59 17.92 20.68 6.04
N ILE A 60 17.19 19.62 5.65
CA ILE A 60 16.63 19.36 4.34
C ILE A 60 15.12 19.26 4.54
N LYS A 61 14.35 19.95 3.69
CA LYS A 61 12.89 19.82 3.71
C LYS A 61 12.51 18.34 3.53
N THR A 62 11.55 17.87 4.33
CA THR A 62 11.21 16.44 4.45
C THR A 62 11.02 15.73 3.11
N ASP A 63 10.33 16.35 2.15
CA ASP A 63 10.10 15.75 0.82
C ASP A 63 11.40 15.63 -0.01
N GLN A 64 12.33 16.58 0.11
CA GLN A 64 13.60 16.56 -0.64
C GLN A 64 14.49 15.41 -0.18
N LEU A 65 14.44 15.03 1.10
CA LEU A 65 15.13 13.86 1.62
C LEU A 65 14.63 12.58 0.93
N CYS A 66 13.30 12.42 0.80
CA CYS A 66 12.69 11.27 0.15
C CYS A 66 13.12 11.15 -1.33
N PHE A 67 13.22 12.26 -2.04
CA PHE A 67 13.53 12.28 -3.47
C PHE A 67 14.98 11.92 -3.80
N GLN A 68 15.90 11.95 -2.83
CA GLN A 68 17.28 11.48 -3.04
C GLN A 68 17.32 10.02 -3.53
N CYS A 69 16.38 9.19 -3.04
CA CYS A 69 16.23 7.80 -3.47
C CYS A 69 14.98 7.56 -4.33
N HIS A 70 13.87 8.27 -4.07
CA HIS A 70 12.59 8.07 -4.76
C HIS A 70 12.38 9.01 -5.96
N SER A 71 13.39 9.15 -6.83
CA SER A 71 13.29 9.99 -8.02
C SER A 71 12.12 9.66 -8.98
N PRO A 72 11.62 8.40 -9.11
CA PRO A 72 10.41 8.14 -9.88
C PRO A 72 9.16 8.78 -9.25
N ILE A 73 9.08 8.80 -7.93
CA ILE A 73 7.98 9.43 -7.19
C ILE A 73 8.09 10.95 -7.28
N GLU A 74 9.30 11.50 -7.23
CA GLU A 74 9.53 12.93 -7.49
C GLU A 74 8.99 13.37 -8.85
N LYS A 75 9.21 12.56 -9.89
CA LYS A 75 8.67 12.86 -11.23
C LYS A 75 7.14 12.86 -11.24
N LYS A 76 6.51 11.91 -10.54
CA LYS A 76 5.04 11.84 -10.41
C LYS A 76 4.48 13.01 -9.59
N SER A 77 5.12 13.36 -8.47
CA SER A 77 4.70 14.46 -7.58
C SER A 77 4.78 15.84 -8.23
N ARG A 78 5.46 15.96 -9.38
CA ARG A 78 5.51 17.18 -10.19
C ARG A 78 4.42 17.24 -11.28
N LYS A 79 3.65 16.17 -11.49
CA LYS A 79 2.59 16.13 -12.50
C LYS A 79 1.40 17.02 -12.12
N VAL A 80 0.58 17.34 -13.13
CA VAL A 80 -0.55 18.27 -13.00
C VAL A 80 -1.60 17.76 -12.03
N PHE A 81 -1.99 16.49 -12.17
CA PHE A 81 -2.99 15.88 -11.31
C PHE A 81 -2.29 14.99 -10.29
N ARG A 82 -2.08 15.53 -9.10
CA ARG A 82 -1.47 14.84 -7.95
C ARG A 82 -2.34 15.03 -6.72
N HIS A 83 -2.26 14.11 -5.76
CA HIS A 83 -3.04 14.25 -4.54
C HIS A 83 -2.57 15.49 -3.77
N VAL A 84 -3.48 16.43 -3.54
CA VAL A 84 -3.23 17.61 -2.71
C VAL A 84 -4.10 17.45 -1.48
N MET A 85 -3.45 17.33 -0.31
CA MET A 85 -4.18 17.23 0.95
C MET A 85 -4.70 18.60 1.35
N VAL A 86 -5.85 18.63 2.02
CA VAL A 86 -6.30 19.80 2.77
C VAL A 86 -5.80 19.60 4.19
N ALA A 87 -4.84 20.43 4.58
CA ALA A 87 -4.24 20.34 5.92
C ALA A 87 -5.34 20.43 6.99
N ASN A 88 -5.24 19.56 7.99
CA ASN A 88 -6.12 19.50 9.14
C ASN A 88 -5.34 19.12 10.39
N ASP A 89 -5.99 19.09 11.55
CA ASP A 89 -5.33 18.80 12.84
C ASP A 89 -4.59 17.45 12.86
N ARG A 90 -5.08 16.46 12.08
CA ARG A 90 -4.47 15.13 11.99
C ARG A 90 -3.34 15.08 10.96
N TYR A 91 -3.44 15.86 9.89
CA TYR A 91 -2.50 15.91 8.79
C TYR A 91 -2.13 17.38 8.49
N PRO A 92 -1.20 17.97 9.26
CA PRO A 92 -0.96 19.42 9.26
C PRO A 92 -0.17 19.92 8.04
N SER A 93 0.35 19.02 7.19
CA SER A 93 1.11 19.39 6.00
C SER A 93 0.86 18.44 4.83
N ASN A 94 1.12 18.93 3.62
CA ASN A 94 0.97 18.18 2.37
C ASN A 94 2.21 17.35 2.00
N GLY A 95 3.03 16.97 2.97
CA GLY A 95 4.27 16.21 2.75
C GLY A 95 4.05 14.71 2.65
N CYS A 96 5.11 13.98 2.30
CA CYS A 96 5.10 12.50 2.22
C CYS A 96 4.59 11.85 3.52
N GLU A 97 4.87 12.48 4.66
CA GLU A 97 4.52 11.97 5.99
C GLU A 97 3.03 12.05 6.34
N GLY A 98 2.23 12.75 5.54
CA GLY A 98 0.77 12.75 5.70
C GLY A 98 0.16 11.36 5.49
N CYS A 99 0.81 10.51 4.69
CA CYS A 99 0.38 9.13 4.46
C CYS A 99 1.44 8.11 4.89
N HIS A 100 2.73 8.42 4.71
CA HIS A 100 3.85 7.52 5.00
C HIS A 100 4.47 7.79 6.38
N LEU A 101 4.54 6.80 7.28
CA LEU A 101 5.17 6.94 8.59
C LEU A 101 6.41 6.05 8.70
N LEU A 102 7.60 6.62 8.49
CA LEU A 102 8.85 5.87 8.49
C LEU A 102 9.21 5.21 9.82
N HIS A 103 8.87 5.84 10.96
CA HIS A 103 9.21 5.32 12.30
C HIS A 103 8.11 4.50 12.97
N ARG A 104 6.91 4.45 12.39
CA ARG A 104 5.75 3.79 13.04
C ARG A 104 4.67 3.35 12.06
N ALA A 105 5.06 2.95 10.86
CA ALA A 105 4.13 2.39 9.89
C ALA A 105 3.39 1.19 10.49
N LEU A 106 2.09 1.13 10.26
CA LEU A 106 1.23 0.01 10.64
C LEU A 106 0.91 -0.91 9.45
N ALA A 107 1.15 -0.42 8.22
CA ALA A 107 0.91 -1.19 7.00
C ALA A 107 1.99 -0.90 5.95
N LYS A 108 2.14 -1.83 4.99
CA LYS A 108 3.09 -1.68 3.88
C LYS A 108 2.60 -0.67 2.83
N PRO A 109 3.49 -0.01 2.07
CA PRO A 109 4.94 -0.04 2.26
C PRO A 109 5.34 0.64 3.56
N GLN A 110 4.83 1.83 3.90
CA GLN A 110 5.08 2.50 5.19
C GLN A 110 3.86 3.35 5.60
N LEU A 111 2.64 2.84 5.45
CA LEU A 111 1.43 3.61 5.73
C LEU A 111 1.10 3.64 7.23
N SER A 112 0.46 4.73 7.66
CA SER A 112 -0.02 4.91 9.03
C SER A 112 -1.13 3.93 9.43
N MET A 113 -1.82 3.34 8.45
CA MET A 113 -2.86 2.33 8.57
C MET A 113 -3.06 1.65 7.21
N ASP A 114 -3.98 0.69 7.11
CA ASP A 114 -4.36 0.09 5.84
C ASP A 114 -4.70 1.14 4.77
N ALA A 115 -4.34 0.87 3.52
CA ALA A 115 -4.47 1.84 2.43
C ALA A 115 -5.92 2.33 2.25
N LEU A 116 -6.93 1.46 2.36
CA LEU A 116 -8.33 1.87 2.19
C LEU A 116 -8.81 2.70 3.38
N GLU A 117 -8.49 2.27 4.60
CA GLU A 117 -8.84 3.02 5.81
C GLU A 117 -8.18 4.40 5.83
N LEU A 118 -6.93 4.51 5.35
CA LEU A 118 -6.26 5.79 5.20
C LEU A 118 -7.02 6.72 4.25
N CYS A 119 -7.45 6.20 3.10
CA CYS A 119 -8.25 6.96 2.13
C CYS A 119 -9.57 7.44 2.76
N TYR A 120 -10.29 6.55 3.45
CA TYR A 120 -11.56 6.88 4.09
C TYR A 120 -11.42 7.81 5.30
N SER A 121 -10.23 7.90 5.91
CA SER A 121 -10.00 8.83 7.01
C SER A 121 -10.24 10.30 6.61
N CYS A 122 -10.10 10.62 5.31
CA CYS A 122 -10.42 11.93 4.75
C CYS A 122 -11.59 11.88 3.74
N HIS A 123 -11.73 10.81 2.96
CA HIS A 123 -12.75 10.66 1.93
C HIS A 123 -13.91 9.74 2.36
N GLN A 124 -14.53 10.04 3.50
CA GLN A 124 -15.57 9.17 4.10
C GLN A 124 -16.74 8.88 3.16
N GLU A 125 -17.20 9.89 2.42
CA GLU A 125 -18.31 9.77 1.46
C GLU A 125 -18.03 8.72 0.38
N THR A 126 -16.76 8.54 0.00
CA THR A 126 -16.38 7.54 -1.00
C THR A 126 -16.50 6.12 -0.49
N LYS A 127 -16.71 5.89 0.82
CA LYS A 127 -17.03 4.55 1.33
C LYS A 127 -18.38 4.06 0.81
N GLU A 128 -19.32 4.98 0.67
CA GLU A 128 -20.71 4.71 0.25
C GLU A 128 -20.92 4.95 -1.25
N TYR A 129 -20.30 5.99 -1.81
CA TYR A 129 -20.49 6.41 -3.20
C TYR A 129 -19.23 6.20 -4.02
N LYS A 130 -19.22 5.13 -4.81
CA LYS A 130 -18.11 4.78 -5.71
C LYS A 130 -18.63 4.56 -7.11
N SER A 131 -17.89 5.02 -8.11
CA SER A 131 -18.18 4.80 -9.53
C SER A 131 -17.90 3.36 -9.99
N HIS A 132 -17.13 2.61 -9.21
CA HIS A 132 -16.74 1.23 -9.48
C HIS A 132 -16.54 0.48 -8.15
N PRO A 133 -16.77 -0.84 -8.09
CA PRO A 133 -16.37 -1.64 -6.94
C PRO A 133 -14.91 -1.47 -6.55
N VAL A 134 -14.66 -1.23 -5.26
CA VAL A 134 -13.33 -1.14 -4.66
C VAL A 134 -13.30 -2.16 -3.53
N SER A 135 -12.27 -3.00 -3.52
CA SER A 135 -12.04 -4.23 -2.74
C SER A 135 -13.05 -5.35 -2.95
N THR A 136 -14.33 -5.07 -2.76
CA THR A 136 -15.39 -6.08 -2.82
C THR A 136 -16.65 -5.55 -3.50
N PHE A 137 -17.52 -6.46 -3.92
CA PHE A 137 -18.89 -6.17 -4.34
C PHE A 137 -19.83 -7.28 -3.90
N ILE A 138 -21.11 -6.94 -3.75
CA ILE A 138 -22.17 -7.91 -3.52
C ILE A 138 -22.80 -8.26 -4.87
N ASP A 139 -22.83 -9.54 -5.22
CA ASP A 139 -23.45 -9.99 -6.46
C ASP A 139 -24.99 -10.10 -6.34
N ARG A 140 -25.64 -10.48 -7.45
CA ARG A 140 -27.11 -10.64 -7.51
C ARG A 140 -27.67 -11.71 -6.54
N TYR A 141 -26.81 -12.55 -5.98
CA TYR A 141 -27.18 -13.61 -5.03
C TYR A 141 -26.89 -13.19 -3.58
N GLY A 142 -26.43 -11.97 -3.34
CA GLY A 142 -26.07 -11.49 -2.00
C GLY A 142 -24.70 -11.96 -1.54
N MET A 143 -23.88 -12.52 -2.42
CA MET A 143 -22.54 -13.00 -2.06
C MET A 143 -21.51 -11.90 -2.20
N GLU A 144 -20.67 -11.75 -1.18
CA GLU A 144 -19.52 -10.85 -1.23
C GLU A 144 -18.39 -11.48 -2.05
N ASN A 145 -17.91 -10.74 -3.05
CA ASN A 145 -16.88 -11.15 -3.97
C ASN A 145 -15.73 -10.14 -3.95
N ILE A 146 -14.49 -10.62 -3.94
CA ILE A 146 -13.29 -9.78 -4.00
C ILE A 146 -13.04 -9.34 -5.44
N VAL A 147 -12.84 -8.05 -5.66
CA VAL A 147 -12.52 -7.46 -6.96
C VAL A 147 -11.01 -7.47 -7.14
N ARG A 148 -10.53 -8.16 -8.18
CA ARG A 148 -9.09 -8.23 -8.52
C ARG A 148 -8.84 -7.67 -9.91
N GLY A 149 -7.72 -6.98 -10.08
CA GLY A 149 -7.24 -6.55 -11.39
C GLY A 149 -6.67 -7.70 -12.20
N THR A 150 -6.25 -7.42 -13.44
CA THR A 150 -5.65 -8.43 -14.32
C THR A 150 -4.32 -8.98 -13.82
N ASP A 151 -3.68 -8.28 -12.88
CA ASP A 151 -2.46 -8.70 -12.20
C ASP A 151 -2.72 -9.56 -10.95
N GLY A 152 -3.99 -9.84 -10.65
CA GLY A 152 -4.41 -10.64 -9.50
C GLY A 152 -4.45 -9.88 -8.17
N ARG A 153 -3.99 -8.63 -8.10
CA ARG A 153 -4.05 -7.82 -6.88
C ARG A 153 -5.46 -7.29 -6.66
N VAL A 154 -5.83 -7.08 -5.40
CA VAL A 154 -7.13 -6.49 -5.05
C VAL A 154 -7.19 -5.06 -5.58
N ILE A 155 -8.31 -4.70 -6.20
CA ILE A 155 -8.56 -3.33 -6.63
C ILE A 155 -8.84 -2.49 -5.38
N THR A 156 -7.93 -1.56 -5.07
CA THR A 156 -8.08 -0.53 -4.04
C THR A 156 -8.18 0.82 -4.72
N CYS A 157 -8.34 1.90 -3.94
CA CYS A 157 -8.33 3.26 -4.47
C CYS A 157 -7.06 3.52 -5.31
N SER A 158 -5.89 3.12 -4.80
CA SER A 158 -4.60 3.50 -5.37
C SER A 158 -3.87 2.38 -6.13
N SER A 159 -4.44 1.18 -6.27
CA SER A 159 -3.71 0.05 -6.88
C SER A 159 -3.81 -0.01 -8.41
N HIS A 160 -4.94 0.44 -8.97
CA HIS A 160 -5.23 0.31 -10.41
C HIS A 160 -5.80 1.57 -11.06
N CYS A 161 -6.62 2.34 -10.33
CA CYS A 161 -7.41 3.42 -10.91
C CYS A 161 -6.90 4.81 -10.55
N HIS A 162 -6.31 5.00 -9.36
CA HIS A 162 -5.72 6.27 -8.95
C HIS A 162 -4.24 6.10 -8.63
N ASP A 163 -3.38 6.99 -9.12
CA ASP A 163 -2.00 7.13 -8.68
C ASP A 163 -1.86 8.44 -7.91
N VAL A 164 -1.90 8.31 -6.59
CA VAL A 164 -1.95 9.44 -5.65
C VAL A 164 -0.71 10.31 -5.70
N HIS A 165 0.42 9.77 -6.16
CA HIS A 165 1.65 10.56 -6.30
C HIS A 165 1.58 11.52 -7.48
N GLY A 166 0.85 11.15 -8.54
CA GLY A 166 0.51 12.06 -9.62
C GLY A 166 0.50 11.43 -11.01
N THR A 167 -0.33 12.03 -11.87
CA THR A 167 -0.66 11.57 -13.21
C THR A 167 -0.88 12.75 -14.15
N ASP A 168 -0.90 12.47 -15.44
CA ASP A 168 -1.19 13.45 -16.48
C ASP A 168 -2.70 13.54 -16.80
N TYR A 169 -3.51 12.68 -16.17
CA TYR A 169 -4.94 12.58 -16.42
C TYR A 169 -5.76 12.99 -15.20
N LYS A 170 -6.99 13.47 -15.46
CA LYS A 170 -7.89 13.94 -14.40
C LYS A 170 -8.17 12.83 -13.38
N TYR A 171 -8.56 13.26 -12.18
CA TYR A 171 -8.93 12.37 -11.07
C TYR A 171 -7.80 11.43 -10.63
N LEU A 172 -6.54 11.80 -10.87
CA LEU A 172 -5.38 10.97 -10.51
C LEU A 172 -5.33 9.66 -11.30
N CYS A 173 -6.01 9.55 -12.44
CA CYS A 173 -6.04 8.29 -13.18
C CYS A 173 -4.74 8.04 -13.96
N PRO A 174 -4.26 6.78 -14.05
CA PRO A 174 -3.05 6.47 -14.81
C PRO A 174 -3.24 6.56 -16.32
N LEU A 175 -4.50 6.61 -16.78
CA LEU A 175 -4.93 6.73 -18.17
C LEU A 175 -6.12 7.71 -18.26
N GLU A 176 -6.50 8.08 -19.48
CA GLU A 176 -7.69 8.91 -19.73
C GLU A 176 -8.92 8.27 -19.07
N PRO A 177 -9.62 8.98 -18.15
CA PRO A 177 -10.81 8.47 -17.50
C PRO A 177 -11.90 8.12 -18.52
N GLY A 178 -12.45 6.93 -18.42
CA GLY A 178 -13.45 6.41 -19.36
C GLY A 178 -12.96 5.15 -20.05
N ARG A 179 -13.27 5.01 -21.34
CA ARG A 179 -13.06 3.76 -22.10
C ARG A 179 -11.66 3.19 -21.95
N GLU A 180 -10.62 4.02 -22.13
CA GLU A 180 -9.23 3.57 -22.12
C GLU A 180 -8.80 2.97 -20.78
N LEU A 181 -9.30 3.52 -19.67
CA LEU A 181 -9.08 2.94 -18.35
C LEU A 181 -9.88 1.63 -18.17
N CYS A 182 -11.16 1.61 -18.55
CA CYS A 182 -12.05 0.47 -18.36
C CYS A 182 -11.55 -0.79 -19.09
N ILE A 183 -11.09 -0.63 -20.34
CA ILE A 183 -10.67 -1.75 -21.19
C ILE A 183 -9.28 -2.30 -20.83
N THR A 184 -8.60 -1.74 -19.82
CA THR A 184 -7.40 -2.36 -19.25
C THR A 184 -7.73 -3.71 -18.61
N CYS A 185 -8.89 -3.79 -17.94
CA CYS A 185 -9.39 -4.99 -17.29
C CYS A 185 -10.54 -5.62 -18.09
N HIS A 186 -11.52 -4.83 -18.53
CA HIS A 186 -12.68 -5.31 -19.30
C HIS A 186 -12.36 -5.41 -20.80
N LYS A 187 -11.43 -6.31 -21.14
CA LYS A 187 -10.92 -6.47 -22.51
C LYS A 187 -11.99 -6.92 -23.50
N GLU A 188 -13.09 -7.50 -23.03
CA GLU A 188 -14.28 -7.86 -23.79
C GLU A 188 -14.99 -6.64 -24.41
N PHE A 189 -14.75 -5.43 -23.90
CA PHE A 189 -15.32 -4.17 -24.43
C PHE A 189 -14.33 -3.37 -25.29
N LYS A 190 -13.21 -3.98 -25.72
CA LYS A 190 -12.31 -3.38 -26.71
C LYS A 190 -12.94 -3.38 -28.08
#